data_AF-A0AAV7A089-F1
#
_entry.id   AF-A0AAV7A089-F1
#
_cell.length_a   1.000
_cell.length_b   1.000
_cell.length_c   1.000
_cell.angle_alpha   90.00
_cell.angle_beta   90.00
_cell.angle_gamma   90.00
#
_symmetry.space_group_name_H-M   'P 1'
#
loop_
_entity.id
_entity.type
_entity.pdbx_description
1 polymer ?
#
loop_
_entity_poly.entity_id
_entity_poly.type
_entity_poly.pdbx_seq_one_letter_code
_entity_poly.pdbx_strand_id
1 'polypeptide(L)'
;MYLVPLPYLLNFLFGTLSLFFRLLMPPRKDPCQKAACAIQKCLQLNNYMENKCEEEIQAMRNCCSKLGTQESTCCSGFHDQQGDKRSLKDSSVTDGGKTFIKS
;
A
#
# COMPACT_ATOMS: atom_id res chain seq x y z
N MET A 1 -39.94 -1.06 -26.78
CA MET A 1 -39.43 -1.72 -25.56
C MET A 1 -37.92 -1.81 -25.68
N TYR A 2 -37.18 -0.90 -25.03
CA TYR A 2 -35.71 -0.90 -25.04
C TYR A 2 -35.20 -2.06 -24.18
N LEU A 3 -34.74 -3.14 -24.81
CA LEU A 3 -33.98 -4.22 -24.16
C LEU A 3 -32.51 -3.80 -24.11
N VAL A 4 -32.10 -3.18 -23.00
CA VAL A 4 -30.71 -2.77 -22.78
C VAL A 4 -29.86 -4.03 -22.56
N PRO A 5 -28.73 -4.20 -23.28
CA PRO A 5 -27.92 -5.42 -23.23
C PRO A 5 -27.38 -5.72 -21.81
N LEU A 6 -27.52 -6.99 -21.40
CA LEU A 6 -27.05 -7.58 -20.12
C LEU A 6 -25.66 -7.11 -19.61
N PRO A 7 -24.61 -6.92 -20.44
CA PRO A 7 -23.31 -6.46 -19.94
C PRO A 7 -23.31 -5.04 -19.34
N TYR A 8 -24.25 -4.16 -19.73
CA TYR A 8 -24.31 -2.81 -19.18
C TYR A 8 -24.94 -2.77 -17.78
N LEU A 9 -25.92 -3.65 -17.52
CA LEU A 9 -26.54 -3.79 -16.21
C LEU A 9 -25.55 -4.30 -15.16
N LEU A 10 -24.67 -5.22 -15.54
CA LEU A 10 -23.61 -5.76 -14.67
C LEU A 10 -22.58 -4.69 -14.30
N ASN A 11 -22.06 -3.93 -15.27
CA ASN A 11 -21.12 -2.83 -15.00
C ASN A 11 -21.76 -1.70 -14.17
N PHE A 12 -23.05 -1.42 -14.39
CA PHE A 12 -23.81 -0.47 -13.59
C PHE A 12 -24.01 -0.95 -12.14
N LEU A 13 -24.27 -2.25 -11.93
CA LEU A 13 -24.39 -2.86 -10.60
C LEU A 13 -23.03 -2.90 -9.88
N PHE A 14 -21.94 -3.25 -10.57
CA PHE A 14 -20.58 -3.20 -10.01
C PHE A 14 -20.12 -1.77 -9.69
N GLY A 15 -20.46 -0.79 -10.53
CA GLY A 15 -20.16 0.62 -10.30
C GLY A 15 -20.92 1.21 -9.11
N THR A 16 -22.23 0.93 -9.01
CA THR A 16 -23.06 1.39 -7.88
C THR A 16 -22.67 0.71 -6.57
N LEU A 17 -22.34 -0.59 -6.58
CA LEU A 17 -21.86 -1.30 -5.40
C LEU A 17 -20.50 -0.78 -4.92
N SER A 18 -19.58 -0.43 -5.83
CA SER A 18 -18.28 0.18 -5.51
C SER A 18 -18.42 1.58 -4.88
N LEU A 19 -19.32 2.43 -5.42
CA LEU A 19 -19.66 3.72 -4.79
C LEU A 19 -20.33 3.53 -3.42
N PHE A 20 -21.23 2.56 -3.30
CA PHE A 20 -21.92 2.25 -2.06
C PHE A 20 -20.97 1.76 -0.96
N PHE A 21 -19.99 0.91 -1.30
CA PHE A 21 -18.95 0.46 -0.36
C PHE A 21 -18.06 1.61 0.13
N ARG A 22 -17.71 2.59 -0.72
CA ARG A 22 -16.95 3.78 -0.31
C ARG A 22 -17.73 4.70 0.65
N LEU A 23 -19.06 4.72 0.57
CA LEU A 23 -19.92 5.52 1.44
C LEU A 23 -20.16 4.87 2.81
N LEU A 24 -20.17 3.53 2.88
CA LEU A 24 -20.49 2.80 4.12
C LEU A 24 -19.30 2.56 5.06
N MET A 25 -18.06 2.59 4.55
CA MET A 25 -16.87 2.44 5.37
C MET A 25 -15.87 3.56 5.04
N PRO A 26 -16.00 4.75 5.66
CA PRO A 26 -14.98 5.78 5.50
C PRO A 26 -13.69 5.22 6.08
N PRO A 27 -12.59 5.12 5.29
CA PRO A 27 -11.34 4.61 5.81
C PRO A 27 -10.89 5.51 6.96
N ARG A 28 -10.76 4.93 8.15
CA ARG A 28 -10.07 5.57 9.28
C ARG A 28 -8.68 5.91 8.75
N LYS A 29 -8.34 7.20 8.68
CA LYS A 29 -7.04 7.63 8.15
C LYS A 29 -5.94 6.97 8.97
N ASP A 30 -5.14 6.17 8.30
CA ASP A 30 -4.04 5.48 8.94
C ASP A 30 -2.99 6.52 9.40
N PRO A 31 -2.44 6.40 10.61
CA PRO A 31 -1.54 7.41 11.17
C PRO A 31 -0.25 7.61 10.35
N CYS A 32 0.21 6.59 9.62
CA CYS A 32 1.36 6.69 8.71
C CYS A 32 0.98 6.86 7.23
N GLN A 33 -0.32 6.98 6.92
CA GLN A 33 -0.81 7.16 5.55
C GLN A 33 -0.16 8.35 4.85
N LYS A 34 0.09 9.45 5.59
CA LYS A 34 0.73 10.64 5.02
C LYS A 34 2.12 10.34 4.46
N ALA A 35 2.93 9.61 5.21
CA ALA A 35 4.28 9.21 4.77
C ALA A 35 4.20 8.17 3.63
N ALA A 36 3.28 7.20 3.73
CA ALA A 36 3.07 6.22 2.66
C ALA A 36 2.67 6.89 1.34
N CYS A 37 1.75 7.87 1.37
CA CYS A 37 1.37 8.64 0.19
C CYS A 37 2.53 9.49 -0.36
N ALA A 38 3.41 10.01 0.50
CA ALA A 38 4.58 10.76 0.07
C ALA A 38 5.57 9.88 -0.71
N ILE A 39 5.82 8.64 -0.24
CA ILE A 39 6.61 7.64 -0.96
C ILE A 39 5.99 7.37 -2.33
N GLN A 40 4.69 7.07 -2.38
CA GLN A 40 3.99 6.78 -3.63
C GLN A 40 4.15 7.95 -4.62
N LYS A 41 3.95 9.18 -4.17
CA LYS A 41 4.13 10.38 -5.01
C LYS A 41 5.58 10.53 -5.48
N CYS A 42 6.55 10.33 -4.59
CA CYS A 42 7.96 10.42 -4.93
C CYS A 42 8.34 9.38 -6.00
N LEU A 43 7.88 8.14 -5.85
CA LEU A 43 8.11 7.07 -6.82
C LEU A 43 7.51 7.42 -8.19
N GLN A 44 6.27 7.90 -8.24
CA GLN A 44 5.67 8.33 -9.51
C GLN A 44 6.51 9.40 -10.22
N LEU A 45 7.03 10.38 -9.48
CA LEU A 45 7.84 11.47 -10.03
C LEU A 45 9.26 11.03 -10.42
N ASN A 46 9.78 9.98 -9.79
CA ASN A 46 11.16 9.51 -9.96
C ASN A 46 11.27 8.22 -10.77
N ASN A 47 10.24 7.86 -11.55
CA ASN A 47 10.21 6.60 -12.32
C ASN A 47 10.45 5.37 -11.42
N TYR A 48 9.86 5.38 -10.24
CA TYR A 48 9.95 4.32 -9.24
C TYR A 48 11.36 4.04 -8.72
N MET A 49 12.29 4.98 -8.89
CA MET A 49 13.63 4.90 -8.33
C MET A 49 13.60 5.19 -6.82
N GLU A 50 13.53 4.14 -6.00
CA GLU A 50 13.48 4.22 -4.53
C GLU A 50 14.66 4.97 -3.92
N ASN A 51 15.86 4.86 -4.50
CA ASN A 51 17.06 5.56 -4.03
C ASN A 51 16.93 7.10 -4.03
N LYS A 52 16.02 7.65 -4.84
CA LYS A 52 15.70 9.09 -4.86
C LYS A 52 14.66 9.49 -3.82
N CYS A 53 14.02 8.50 -3.19
CA CYS A 53 12.93 8.68 -2.23
C CYS A 53 13.32 8.26 -0.80
N GLU A 54 14.62 8.11 -0.53
CA GLU A 54 15.14 7.65 0.77
C GLU A 54 14.63 8.50 1.94
N GLU A 55 14.49 9.81 1.75
CA GLU A 55 13.95 10.71 2.78
C GLU A 55 12.51 10.37 3.18
N GLU A 56 11.65 10.08 2.19
CA GLU A 56 10.25 9.72 2.42
C GLU A 56 10.12 8.31 3.00
N ILE A 57 10.98 7.39 2.55
CA ILE A 57 11.09 6.03 3.09
C ILE A 57 11.52 6.08 4.55
N GLN A 58 12.49 6.91 4.89
CA GLN A 58 12.96 7.08 6.26
C GLN A 58 11.91 7.76 7.15
N ALA A 59 11.18 8.75 6.62
CA ALA A 59 10.05 9.36 7.33
C ALA A 59 8.97 8.34 7.68
N MET A 60 8.71 7.40 6.78
CA MET A 60 7.77 6.31 7.00
C MET A 60 8.29 5.31 8.06
N ARG A 61 9.56 4.89 7.99
CA ARG A 61 10.19 4.07 9.05
C ARG A 61 10.09 4.72 10.42
N ASN A 62 10.38 6.01 10.49
CA ASN A 62 10.28 6.81 11.72
C ASN A 62 8.84 6.93 12.21
N CYS A 63 7.85 6.89 11.31
CA CYS A 63 6.44 6.89 11.67
C CYS A 63 6.06 5.56 12.32
N CYS A 64 6.44 4.44 11.70
CA CYS A 64 6.15 3.11 12.22
C CYS A 64 6.87 2.81 13.54
N SER A 65 8.10 3.28 13.71
CA SER A 65 8.85 3.10 14.98
C SER A 65 8.21 3.83 16.16
N LYS A 66 7.40 4.88 15.92
CA LYS A 66 6.75 5.68 16.98
C LYS A 66 5.39 5.14 17.40
N LEU A 67 4.74 4.34 16.56
CA LEU A 67 3.36 3.90 16.78
C LEU A 67 3.21 2.77 17.80
N GLY A 68 4.30 2.09 18.16
CA GLY A 68 4.26 1.03 19.16
C GLY A 68 3.28 -0.08 18.77
N THR A 69 2.18 -0.21 19.52
CA THR A 69 1.11 -1.22 19.32
C THR A 69 -0.05 -0.73 18.45
N GLN A 70 -0.06 0.52 17.97
CA GLN A 70 -1.10 0.96 17.04
C GLN A 70 -0.91 0.28 15.68
N GLU A 71 -1.90 -0.53 15.27
CA GLU A 71 -1.90 -1.12 13.95
C GLU A 71 -2.07 -0.04 12.89
N SER A 72 -1.01 0.14 12.09
CA SER A 72 -1.05 0.83 10.81
C SER A 72 -0.92 -0.22 9.73
N THR A 73 -1.91 -0.31 8.83
CA THR A 73 -1.83 -1.17 7.65
C THR A 73 -0.60 -0.80 6.82
N CYS A 74 -0.28 0.49 6.74
CA CYS A 74 0.89 0.97 6.01
C CYS A 74 2.20 0.45 6.59
N CYS A 75 2.29 0.26 7.92
CA CYS A 75 3.51 -0.16 8.60
C CYS A 75 3.84 -1.65 8.51
N SER A 76 2.93 -2.47 8.00
CA SER A 76 3.12 -3.93 7.86
C SER A 76 4.41 -4.31 7.11
N GLY A 77 4.85 -3.49 6.15
CA GLY A 77 6.09 -3.71 5.39
C GLY A 77 7.35 -3.05 5.95
N PHE A 78 7.26 -2.38 7.12
CA PHE A 78 8.32 -1.52 7.67
C PHE A 78 8.78 -1.93 9.08
N HIS A 79 8.11 -2.88 9.74
CA HIS A 79 8.44 -3.34 11.09
C HIS A 79 9.72 -4.21 11.17
N ASP A 80 10.13 -4.84 10.06
CA ASP A 80 11.22 -5.84 10.07
C ASP A 80 12.65 -5.27 9.97
N GLN A 81 12.83 -3.95 9.94
CA GLN A 81 14.14 -3.33 9.68
C GLN A 81 14.91 -2.85 10.93
N GLN A 82 14.43 -3.16 12.14
CA GLN A 82 15.04 -2.69 13.40
C GLN A 82 15.99 -3.71 14.08
N GLY A 83 16.21 -4.89 13.49
CA GLY A 83 17.09 -5.92 14.05
C GLY A 83 18.55 -5.88 13.61
N ASP A 84 18.85 -5.66 12.32
CA ASP A 84 20.19 -5.95 11.80
C ASP A 84 20.71 -4.88 10.83
N LYS A 85 21.48 -3.93 11.37
CA LYS A 85 22.41 -3.13 10.55
C LYS A 85 23.56 -4.03 10.06
N ARG A 86 23.36 -4.70 8.92
CA ARG A 86 24.35 -5.00 7.84
C ARG A 86 23.92 -6.27 7.09
N SER A 87 23.35 -6.10 5.89
CA SER A 87 23.83 -6.72 4.64
C SER A 87 22.82 -6.50 3.52
N LEU A 88 23.18 -5.62 2.58
CA LEU A 88 23.03 -5.77 1.14
C LEU A 88 21.73 -6.35 0.55
N LYS A 89 21.08 -5.53 -0.31
CA LYS A 89 20.11 -5.85 -1.38
C LYS A 89 18.75 -6.37 -0.88
N ASP A 90 17.62 -6.02 -1.47
CA ASP A 90 17.32 -5.76 -2.86
C ASP A 90 16.01 -4.96 -2.93
N SER A 91 15.81 -4.27 -4.04
CA SER A 91 14.47 -3.96 -4.50
C SER A 91 13.67 -5.27 -4.56
N SER A 92 12.58 -5.40 -3.80
CA SER A 92 11.68 -6.54 -3.94
C SER A 92 10.25 -6.10 -3.66
N VAL A 93 9.63 -5.65 -4.74
CA VAL A 93 8.23 -5.96 -5.01
C VAL A 93 8.00 -7.43 -4.67
N THR A 94 7.23 -7.72 -3.63
CA THR A 94 6.59 -9.03 -3.46
C THR A 94 5.14 -8.88 -3.87
N ASP A 95 4.91 -9.00 -5.17
CA ASP A 95 3.67 -9.53 -5.70
C ASP A 95 3.70 -11.06 -5.53
N GLY A 96 2.65 -11.63 -4.94
CA GLY A 96 2.40 -13.06 -4.99
C GLY A 96 3.23 -13.94 -4.05
N GLY A 97 2.56 -14.50 -3.04
CA GLY A 97 3.13 -15.52 -2.18
C GLY A 97 3.64 -16.74 -2.96
N LYS A 98 4.81 -17.24 -2.55
CA LYS A 98 5.24 -18.63 -2.72
C LYS A 98 6.34 -18.95 -1.71
N THR A 99 6.03 -19.86 -0.80
CA THR A 99 6.98 -20.49 0.12
C THR A 99 7.97 -21.34 -0.68
N PHE A 100 9.26 -21.04 -0.58
CA PHE A 100 10.30 -21.97 -1.05
C PHE A 100 10.75 -22.82 0.13
N ILE A 101 10.53 -24.13 0.01
CA ILE A 101 11.08 -25.13 0.93
C ILE A 101 12.57 -25.23 0.58
N LYS A 102 13.45 -24.93 1.54
CA LYS A 102 14.89 -25.24 1.39
C LYS A 102 15.10 -26.69 1.83
N SER A 103 15.83 -27.43 0.98
CA SER A 103 16.12 -28.87 0.98
C SER A 103 16.17 -29.60 2.30
#